data_AF-A0AAV7WJS0-F1
#
_entry.id   AF-A0AAV7WJS0-F1
#
_cell.length_a   1.000
_cell.length_b   1.000
_cell.length_c   1.000
_cell.angle_alpha   90.00
_cell.angle_beta   90.00
_cell.angle_gamma   90.00
#
_symmetry.space_group_name_H-M   'P 1'
#
loop_
_entity.id
_entity.type
_entity.pdbx_description
1 polymer ?
#
loop_
_entity_poly.entity_id
_entity_poly.type
_entity_poly.pdbx_seq_one_letter_code
_entity_poly.pdbx_strand_id
1 'polypeptide(L)'
;MAGACTYASLRFAKTPPKTTGTYPEGSSTVCVEDGQLMYENIKTTRGAAEITYREEERRLETQVHMVQTFWKNHNVHILMVMCLILLASFIGIGSQFFQMYKNHQIQISDLTKMMEMMNWTIQKEQQSCQEAHLASNLSATQMINNCISSLHISREIQEQSKLELENAAEKGEQMETKLKKTEKKLNEVESSLNKAKQLLDDYEDTECCEKGWTLLAGVCLYFSQEKMLISESEKHCLSKQAWLIGTRIQDPAVKAFMKAGQMEEEYWTGMRTNYWSENIKWVDNRSLGKHLYNNNICGIINRGELKAVLCNEWNYFTAYKSICEKNPLKIKLKNGMPV
;
A
#
# COMPACT_ATOMS: atom_id res chain seq x y z
N MET A 1 6.99 0.33 19.34
CA MET A 1 6.84 -0.94 20.07
C MET A 1 5.89 -1.81 19.27
N ALA A 2 6.36 -2.90 18.69
CA ALA A 2 5.55 -3.84 17.92
C ALA A 2 5.91 -5.26 18.36
N GLY A 3 4.89 -6.11 18.59
CA GLY A 3 5.07 -7.44 19.16
C GLY A 3 5.73 -8.42 18.18
N ALA A 4 6.66 -9.22 18.67
CA ALA A 4 7.28 -10.28 17.89
C ALA A 4 6.34 -11.49 17.78
N CYS A 5 5.84 -11.76 16.56
CA CYS A 5 5.14 -13.01 16.28
C CYS A 5 6.16 -14.15 16.12
N THR A 6 6.39 -14.92 17.18
CA THR A 6 7.18 -16.16 17.13
C THR A 6 6.40 -17.27 16.43
N TYR A 7 6.84 -17.66 15.23
CA TYR A 7 6.25 -18.75 14.46
C TYR A 7 6.68 -20.11 15.01
N ALA A 8 5.74 -20.88 15.56
CA ALA A 8 6.01 -22.21 16.09
C ALA A 8 6.29 -23.22 14.95
N SER A 9 7.52 -23.71 14.87
CA SER A 9 7.91 -24.75 13.90
C SER A 9 7.47 -26.13 14.38
N LEU A 10 6.25 -26.55 14.00
CA LEU A 10 5.78 -27.92 14.20
C LEU A 10 6.45 -28.87 13.21
N ARG A 11 7.61 -29.41 13.59
CA ARG A 11 8.23 -30.55 12.90
C ARG A 11 7.61 -31.84 13.43
N PHE A 12 6.85 -32.53 12.60
CA PHE A 12 6.38 -33.89 12.91
C PHE A 12 7.56 -34.86 12.85
N ALA A 13 8.08 -35.23 14.02
CA ALA A 13 9.09 -36.27 14.15
C ALA A 13 8.48 -37.65 13.82
N LYS A 14 8.80 -38.18 12.64
CA LYS A 14 8.41 -39.54 12.23
C LYS A 14 9.50 -40.55 12.58
N THR A 15 9.55 -40.97 13.85
CA THR A 15 10.29 -42.16 14.28
C THR A 15 9.48 -42.96 15.31
N PRO A 16 9.44 -44.30 15.22
CA PRO A 16 8.75 -45.15 16.19
C PRO A 16 9.65 -45.45 17.39
N PRO A 17 9.09 -45.62 18.61
CA PRO A 17 9.82 -46.20 19.72
C PRO A 17 9.95 -47.72 19.56
N LYS A 18 11.15 -48.18 19.20
CA LYS A 18 11.74 -49.36 19.87
C LYS A 18 12.18 -48.87 21.26
N THR A 19 12.12 -49.59 22.38
CA THR A 19 12.72 -50.88 22.79
C THR A 19 12.11 -51.19 24.21
N THR A 20 12.28 -52.28 24.97
CA THR A 20 13.41 -53.22 25.17
C THR A 20 12.96 -54.44 25.99
N GLY A 21 13.59 -55.60 25.76
CA GLY A 21 13.79 -56.68 26.75
C GLY A 21 13.16 -58.03 26.39
N THR A 22 13.84 -59.18 26.45
CA THR A 22 15.25 -59.48 26.82
C THR A 22 15.70 -60.79 26.14
N TYR A 23 17.00 -60.93 25.88
CA TYR A 23 17.73 -62.17 25.47
C TYR A 23 17.69 -63.28 26.57
N PRO A 24 18.25 -64.51 26.40
CA PRO A 24 19.01 -65.09 25.27
C PRO A 24 18.56 -66.51 24.80
N GLU A 25 19.29 -67.04 23.80
CA GLU A 25 19.64 -68.45 23.53
C GLU A 25 18.67 -69.62 23.78
N GLY A 26 18.42 -70.42 22.74
CA GLY A 26 18.15 -71.86 22.88
C GLY A 26 17.28 -72.50 21.79
N SER A 27 17.82 -73.53 21.10
CA SER A 27 17.12 -74.42 20.14
C SER A 27 16.49 -73.76 18.89
N SER A 28 16.41 -74.35 17.69
CA SER A 28 16.89 -75.60 17.10
C SER A 28 16.35 -75.62 15.65
N THR A 29 17.19 -75.98 14.66
CA THR A 29 16.83 -76.81 13.48
C THR A 29 15.87 -76.18 12.42
N VAL A 30 16.31 -75.80 11.19
CA VAL A 30 16.57 -76.65 9.99
C VAL A 30 15.31 -77.41 9.51
N CYS A 31 14.88 -77.52 8.24
CA CYS A 31 15.16 -76.88 6.93
C CYS A 31 14.10 -77.41 5.90
N VAL A 32 14.14 -76.90 4.65
CA VAL A 32 13.84 -77.64 3.38
C VAL A 32 12.38 -78.05 3.04
N GLU A 33 11.93 -77.53 1.88
CA GLU A 33 11.50 -78.23 0.65
C GLU A 33 10.79 -79.61 0.67
N ASP A 34 9.81 -79.72 -0.24
CA ASP A 34 9.28 -80.87 -1.02
C ASP A 34 9.17 -82.30 -0.41
N GLY A 35 8.04 -82.96 -0.64
CA GLY A 35 7.83 -84.33 -0.17
C GLY A 35 6.42 -84.92 -0.32
N GLN A 36 6.29 -85.92 -1.18
CA GLN A 36 5.14 -86.84 -1.26
C GLN A 36 5.14 -87.87 -0.11
N LEU A 37 4.16 -88.80 -0.16
CA LEU A 37 4.03 -90.08 0.59
C LEU A 37 3.30 -89.97 1.95
N MET A 38 2.10 -90.54 2.14
CA MET A 38 1.65 -91.95 2.18
C MET A 38 1.64 -92.53 3.61
N TYR A 39 0.91 -93.65 3.79
CA TYR A 39 0.88 -94.54 4.97
C TYR A 39 0.00 -94.09 6.17
N GLU A 40 -0.65 -94.98 6.95
CA GLU A 40 -0.95 -96.40 6.74
C GLU A 40 -2.10 -96.93 7.66
N ASN A 41 -2.75 -98.02 7.21
CA ASN A 41 -3.54 -99.03 7.92
C ASN A 41 -3.57 -98.99 9.47
N ILE A 42 -4.79 -99.10 10.01
CA ILE A 42 -5.04 -99.89 11.23
C ILE A 42 -5.93 -101.09 10.85
N LYS A 43 -5.37 -102.30 10.94
CA LYS A 43 -6.09 -103.58 10.94
C LYS A 43 -6.00 -104.21 12.33
N THR A 44 -7.10 -104.73 12.86
CA THR A 44 -7.15 -105.97 13.71
C THR A 44 -8.63 -106.30 13.99
N THR A 45 -9.18 -107.40 13.43
CA THR A 45 -9.42 -108.75 14.06
C THR A 45 -10.53 -108.80 15.13
N ARG A 46 -11.32 -109.88 15.33
CA ARG A 46 -11.51 -111.19 14.65
C ARG A 46 -12.66 -111.94 15.38
N GLY A 47 -13.38 -112.84 14.70
CA GLY A 47 -14.40 -113.71 15.30
C GLY A 47 -15.46 -114.14 14.26
N ALA A 48 -15.18 -115.02 13.30
CA ALA A 48 -14.84 -116.44 13.42
C ALA A 48 -16.03 -117.34 13.84
N ALA A 49 -16.71 -117.91 12.84
CA ALA A 49 -17.30 -119.25 12.90
C ALA A 49 -17.41 -119.79 11.46
N GLU A 50 -16.74 -120.91 11.20
CA GLU A 50 -16.62 -121.58 9.90
C GLU A 50 -16.86 -123.07 10.14
N ILE A 51 -17.95 -123.63 9.58
CA ILE A 51 -18.13 -125.08 9.33
C ILE A 51 -18.95 -125.18 8.03
N THR A 52 -18.37 -125.29 6.83
CA THR A 52 -17.86 -126.48 6.10
C THR A 52 -18.84 -127.65 5.85
N TYR A 53 -18.98 -127.96 4.54
CA TYR A 53 -19.37 -129.25 3.91
C TYR A 53 -20.82 -129.75 4.06
N ARG A 54 -21.40 -130.51 3.11
CA ARG A 54 -21.17 -130.75 1.66
C ARG A 54 -22.37 -131.62 1.14
N GLU A 55 -22.54 -131.72 -0.19
CA GLU A 55 -23.28 -132.75 -0.98
C GLU A 55 -23.51 -134.10 -0.22
N GLU A 56 -24.60 -134.88 -0.36
CA GLU A 56 -25.34 -135.42 -1.52
C GLU A 56 -26.63 -136.12 -0.97
N GLU A 57 -27.76 -136.41 -1.65
CA GLU A 57 -28.22 -136.14 -3.02
C GLU A 57 -29.75 -136.41 -3.22
N ARG A 58 -30.23 -136.15 -4.46
CA ARG A 58 -31.34 -136.76 -5.24
C ARG A 58 -32.54 -137.48 -4.57
N ARG A 59 -33.73 -137.01 -5.02
CA ARG A 59 -35.04 -137.71 -5.16
C ARG A 59 -35.84 -138.02 -3.88
N LEU A 60 -36.85 -137.18 -3.64
CA LEU A 60 -38.23 -137.64 -3.82
C LEU A 60 -39.09 -136.51 -4.42
N GLU A 61 -39.72 -136.78 -5.55
CA GLU A 61 -40.65 -135.85 -6.21
C GLU A 61 -41.99 -135.79 -5.45
N THR A 62 -42.87 -134.87 -5.86
CA THR A 62 -44.29 -134.80 -5.44
C THR A 62 -44.62 -134.02 -4.16
N GLN A 63 -44.40 -132.70 -4.11
CA GLN A 63 -45.37 -131.72 -3.54
C GLN A 63 -45.06 -130.22 -3.80
N VAL A 64 -44.43 -129.85 -4.93
CA VAL A 64 -43.93 -128.48 -5.18
C VAL A 64 -45.03 -127.41 -5.41
N HIS A 65 -46.28 -127.78 -5.71
CA HIS A 65 -47.25 -126.84 -6.30
C HIS A 65 -48.22 -126.09 -5.36
N MET A 66 -48.22 -126.29 -4.04
CA MET A 66 -49.19 -125.63 -3.13
C MET A 66 -48.62 -124.58 -2.16
N VAL A 67 -47.30 -124.50 -1.93
CA VAL A 67 -46.70 -123.50 -1.00
C VAL A 67 -46.31 -122.19 -1.72
N GLN A 68 -46.16 -122.23 -3.05
CA GLN A 68 -45.64 -121.12 -3.85
C GLN A 68 -46.63 -119.95 -4.05
N THR A 69 -47.93 -120.16 -3.81
CA THR A 69 -48.97 -119.13 -3.88
C THR A 69 -49.13 -118.36 -2.56
N PHE A 70 -48.94 -119.01 -1.41
CA PHE A 70 -49.11 -118.36 -0.10
C PHE A 70 -48.00 -117.32 0.19
N TRP A 71 -46.75 -117.63 -0.18
CA TRP A 71 -45.63 -116.69 -0.07
C TRP A 71 -45.67 -115.53 -1.08
N LYS A 72 -46.41 -115.65 -2.19
CA LYS A 72 -46.51 -114.59 -3.20
C LYS A 72 -47.29 -113.37 -2.70
N ASN A 73 -48.39 -113.57 -1.95
CA ASN A 73 -49.20 -112.46 -1.43
C ASN A 73 -48.51 -111.72 -0.28
N HIS A 74 -47.85 -112.42 0.65
CA HIS A 74 -47.19 -111.77 1.79
C HIS A 74 -46.01 -110.88 1.37
N ASN A 75 -45.23 -111.30 0.36
CA ASN A 75 -44.14 -110.47 -0.19
C ASN A 75 -44.65 -109.17 -0.82
N VAL A 76 -45.82 -109.16 -1.46
CA VAL A 76 -46.44 -107.93 -2.00
C VAL A 76 -46.84 -106.96 -0.88
N HIS A 77 -47.43 -107.46 0.21
CA HIS A 77 -47.78 -106.61 1.36
C HIS A 77 -46.55 -106.04 2.07
N ILE A 78 -45.50 -106.84 2.28
CA ILE A 78 -44.23 -106.37 2.88
C ILE A 78 -43.57 -105.32 1.98
N LEU A 79 -43.51 -105.54 0.67
CA LEU A 79 -42.98 -104.58 -0.28
C LEU A 79 -43.77 -103.26 -0.28
N MET A 80 -45.11 -103.33 -0.25
CA MET A 80 -45.97 -102.15 -0.14
C MET A 80 -45.71 -101.35 1.14
N VAL A 81 -45.58 -102.02 2.30
CA VAL A 81 -45.25 -101.35 3.57
C VAL A 81 -43.87 -100.70 3.51
N MET A 82 -42.86 -101.39 2.96
CA MET A 82 -41.51 -100.82 2.77
C MET A 82 -41.53 -99.61 1.82
N CYS A 83 -42.28 -99.67 0.72
CA CYS A 83 -42.46 -98.52 -0.18
C CYS A 83 -43.16 -97.34 0.50
N LEU A 84 -44.16 -97.58 1.35
CA LEU A 84 -44.81 -96.52 2.13
C LEU A 84 -43.86 -95.87 3.15
N ILE A 85 -43.03 -96.67 3.83
CA ILE A 85 -42.00 -96.16 4.75
C ILE A 85 -40.93 -95.35 3.99
N LEU A 86 -40.50 -95.81 2.81
CA LEU A 86 -39.57 -95.07 1.94
C LEU A 86 -40.18 -93.76 1.43
N LEU A 87 -41.45 -93.74 1.04
CA LEU A 87 -42.14 -92.50 0.65
C LEU A 87 -42.26 -91.53 1.83
N ALA A 88 -42.65 -92.02 3.01
CA ALA A 88 -42.74 -91.20 4.22
C ALA A 88 -41.37 -90.61 4.63
N SER A 89 -40.30 -91.41 4.57
CA SER A 89 -38.95 -90.93 4.87
C SER A 89 -38.43 -89.93 3.83
N PHE A 90 -38.70 -90.16 2.54
CA PHE A 90 -38.36 -89.23 1.47
C PHE A 90 -39.09 -87.89 1.59
N ILE A 91 -40.39 -87.90 1.94
CA ILE A 91 -41.16 -86.67 2.21
C ILE A 91 -40.62 -85.96 3.46
N GLY A 92 -40.30 -86.70 4.53
CA GLY A 92 -39.70 -86.13 5.74
C GLY A 92 -38.36 -85.44 5.46
N ILE A 93 -37.45 -86.13 4.77
CA ILE A 93 -36.15 -85.60 4.33
C ILE A 93 -36.34 -84.38 3.40
N GLY A 94 -37.25 -84.46 2.42
CA GLY A 94 -37.57 -83.36 1.52
C GLY A 94 -38.10 -82.12 2.25
N SER A 95 -38.92 -82.29 3.28
CA SER A 95 -39.41 -81.18 4.11
C SER A 95 -38.29 -80.49 4.90
N GLN A 96 -37.33 -81.26 5.43
CA GLN A 96 -36.16 -80.74 6.14
C GLN A 96 -35.22 -79.99 5.19
N PHE A 97 -34.93 -80.53 4.00
CA PHE A 97 -34.15 -79.84 2.97
C PHE A 97 -34.83 -78.55 2.52
N PHE A 98 -36.16 -78.54 2.34
CA PHE A 98 -36.90 -77.33 1.98
C PHE A 98 -36.88 -76.27 3.09
N GLN A 99 -36.96 -76.68 4.36
CA GLN A 99 -36.82 -75.80 5.51
C GLN A 99 -35.40 -75.21 5.62
N MET A 100 -34.36 -76.04 5.43
CA MET A 100 -32.96 -75.60 5.39
C MET A 100 -32.71 -74.62 4.23
N TYR A 101 -33.24 -74.92 3.04
CA TYR A 101 -33.14 -74.05 1.87
C TYR A 101 -33.81 -72.68 2.10
N LYS A 102 -35.01 -72.66 2.70
CA LYS A 102 -35.69 -71.41 3.09
C LYS A 102 -34.88 -70.59 4.10
N ASN A 103 -34.34 -71.24 5.14
CA ASN A 103 -33.54 -70.55 6.16
C ASN A 103 -32.26 -69.94 5.55
N HIS A 104 -31.60 -70.68 4.66
CA HIS A 104 -30.42 -70.21 3.94
C HIS A 104 -30.72 -69.06 2.96
N GLN A 105 -31.87 -69.09 2.28
CA GLN A 105 -32.32 -67.99 1.41
C GLN A 105 -32.60 -66.70 2.20
N ILE A 106 -33.18 -66.81 3.41
CA ILE A 106 -33.38 -65.65 4.30
C ILE A 106 -32.02 -65.07 4.71
N GLN A 107 -31.08 -65.91 5.14
CA GLN A 107 -29.71 -65.48 5.49
C GLN A 107 -28.98 -64.78 4.32
N ILE A 108 -29.08 -65.30 3.10
CA ILE A 108 -28.53 -64.63 1.90
C ILE A 108 -29.22 -63.27 1.69
N SER A 109 -30.55 -63.22 1.73
CA SER A 109 -31.30 -61.97 1.51
C SER A 109 -30.93 -60.88 2.52
N ASP A 110 -30.78 -61.25 3.79
CA ASP A 110 -30.41 -60.30 4.84
C ASP A 110 -28.94 -59.89 4.74
N LEU A 111 -28.04 -60.80 4.35
CA LEU A 111 -26.65 -60.45 4.04
C LEU A 111 -26.54 -59.48 2.86
N THR A 112 -27.33 -59.67 1.80
CA THR A 112 -27.37 -58.74 0.64
C THR A 112 -27.86 -57.37 1.07
N LYS A 113 -28.96 -57.27 1.85
CA LYS A 113 -29.45 -55.98 2.37
C LYS A 113 -28.43 -55.29 3.28
N MET A 114 -27.74 -56.04 4.15
CA MET A 114 -26.67 -55.49 4.98
C MET A 114 -25.50 -54.99 4.13
N MET A 115 -25.12 -55.73 3.08
CA MET A 115 -24.08 -55.33 2.14
C MET A 115 -24.46 -54.07 1.35
N GLU A 116 -25.72 -53.94 0.91
CA GLU A 116 -26.24 -52.75 0.23
C GLU A 116 -26.24 -51.52 1.16
N MET A 117 -26.73 -51.66 2.41
CA MET A 117 -26.71 -50.59 3.40
C MET A 117 -25.28 -50.19 3.78
N MET A 118 -24.36 -51.15 3.93
CA MET A 118 -22.95 -50.90 4.21
C MET A 118 -22.27 -50.19 3.04
N ASN A 119 -22.53 -50.62 1.80
CA ASN A 119 -22.01 -49.98 0.59
C ASN A 119 -22.49 -48.53 0.47
N TRP A 120 -23.78 -48.27 0.71
CA TRP A 120 -24.32 -46.90 0.75
C TRP A 120 -23.68 -46.05 1.84
N THR A 121 -23.44 -46.62 3.03
CA THR A 121 -22.80 -45.93 4.15
C THR A 121 -21.35 -45.56 3.83
N ILE A 122 -20.57 -46.51 3.30
CA ILE A 122 -19.18 -46.30 2.85
C ILE A 122 -19.14 -45.25 1.73
N GLN A 123 -20.02 -45.33 0.74
CA GLN A 123 -20.09 -44.36 -0.36
C GLN A 123 -20.39 -42.95 0.15
N LYS A 124 -21.31 -42.82 1.12
CA LYS A 124 -21.66 -41.54 1.74
C LYS A 124 -20.51 -40.95 2.57
N GLU A 125 -19.84 -41.77 3.38
CA GLU A 125 -18.66 -41.34 4.15
C GLU A 125 -17.51 -40.93 3.22
N GLN A 126 -17.27 -41.71 2.15
CA GLN A 126 -16.25 -41.40 1.15
C GLN A 126 -16.54 -40.09 0.43
N GLN A 127 -17.79 -39.84 0.02
CA GLN A 127 -18.20 -38.57 -0.57
C GLN A 127 -17.98 -37.40 0.41
N SER A 128 -18.44 -37.53 1.66
CA SER A 128 -18.26 -36.50 2.68
C SER A 128 -16.79 -36.21 2.98
N CYS A 129 -15.94 -37.23 2.98
CA CYS A 129 -14.49 -37.09 3.16
C CYS A 129 -13.84 -36.40 1.94
N GLN A 130 -14.25 -36.75 0.73
CA GLN A 130 -13.76 -36.14 -0.50
C GLN A 130 -14.15 -34.66 -0.63
N GLU A 131 -15.38 -34.30 -0.26
CA GLU A 131 -15.86 -32.91 -0.19
C GLU A 131 -15.08 -32.11 0.86
N ALA A 132 -14.88 -32.66 2.06
CA ALA A 132 -14.08 -32.02 3.11
C ALA A 132 -12.62 -31.81 2.69
N HIS A 133 -12.00 -32.80 2.02
CA HIS A 133 -10.64 -32.70 1.50
C HIS A 133 -10.52 -31.66 0.38
N LEU A 134 -11.52 -31.58 -0.53
CA LEU A 134 -11.56 -30.57 -1.58
C LEU A 134 -11.70 -29.15 -0.99
N ALA A 135 -12.61 -28.96 -0.02
CA ALA A 135 -12.80 -27.69 0.67
C ALA A 135 -11.52 -27.27 1.44
N SER A 136 -10.87 -28.21 2.12
CA SER A 136 -9.58 -27.99 2.79
C SER A 136 -8.50 -27.52 1.80
N ASN A 137 -8.32 -28.23 0.69
CA ASN A 137 -7.32 -27.89 -0.32
C ASN A 137 -7.60 -26.54 -1.02
N LEU A 138 -8.89 -26.21 -1.25
CA LEU A 138 -9.28 -24.91 -1.78
C LEU A 138 -8.94 -23.78 -0.79
N SER A 139 -9.22 -23.98 0.51
CA SER A 139 -8.85 -23.00 1.54
C SER A 139 -7.34 -22.82 1.66
N ALA A 140 -6.55 -23.90 1.59
CA ALA A 140 -5.10 -23.86 1.67
C ALA A 140 -4.47 -23.17 0.45
N THR A 141 -4.95 -23.46 -0.76
CA THR A 141 -4.49 -22.76 -1.98
C THR A 141 -4.89 -21.29 -1.99
N GLN A 142 -6.09 -20.94 -1.51
CA GLN A 142 -6.50 -19.55 -1.33
C GLN A 142 -5.61 -18.80 -0.31
N MET A 143 -5.27 -19.42 0.82
CA MET A 143 -4.32 -18.84 1.80
C MET A 143 -2.92 -18.65 1.21
N ILE A 144 -2.41 -19.62 0.44
CA ILE A 144 -1.10 -19.50 -0.23
C ILE A 144 -1.12 -18.35 -1.24
N ASN A 145 -2.15 -18.25 -2.08
CA ASN A 145 -2.28 -17.18 -3.06
C ASN A 145 -2.34 -15.80 -2.39
N ASN A 146 -3.14 -15.65 -1.33
CA ASN A 146 -3.21 -14.42 -0.54
C ASN A 146 -1.86 -14.05 0.09
N CYS A 147 -1.12 -15.04 0.60
CA CYS A 147 0.22 -14.85 1.15
C CYS A 147 1.21 -14.37 0.07
N ILE A 148 1.20 -14.98 -1.12
CA ILE A 148 2.03 -14.59 -2.27
C ILE A 148 1.71 -13.14 -2.69
N SER A 149 0.43 -12.77 -2.81
CA SER A 149 0.02 -11.39 -3.13
C SER A 149 0.48 -10.40 -2.06
N SER A 150 0.33 -10.73 -0.77
CA SER A 150 0.78 -9.86 0.34
C SER A 150 2.30 -9.69 0.36
N LEU A 151 3.06 -10.75 0.05
CA LEU A 151 4.53 -10.68 -0.06
C LEU A 151 4.97 -9.84 -1.26
N HIS A 152 4.27 -9.94 -2.40
CA HIS A 152 4.55 -9.10 -3.57
C HIS A 152 4.33 -7.61 -3.26
N ILE A 153 3.21 -7.25 -2.65
CA ILE A 153 2.90 -5.87 -2.24
C ILE A 153 3.93 -5.35 -1.24
N SER A 154 4.30 -6.18 -0.24
CA SER A 154 5.31 -5.80 0.76
C SER A 154 6.68 -5.53 0.14
N ARG A 155 7.07 -6.33 -0.86
CA ARG A 155 8.30 -6.15 -1.62
C ARG A 155 8.29 -4.88 -2.47
N GLU A 156 7.19 -4.61 -3.17
CA GLU A 156 7.05 -3.41 -3.98
C GLU A 156 7.14 -2.13 -3.12
N ILE A 157 6.49 -2.12 -1.95
CA ILE A 157 6.61 -1.03 -0.96
C ILE A 157 8.06 -0.89 -0.46
N GLN A 158 8.77 -2.00 -0.22
CA GLN A 158 10.17 -1.96 0.20
C GLN A 158 11.09 -1.39 -0.89
N GLU A 159 10.88 -1.76 -2.15
CA GLU A 159 11.66 -1.25 -3.29
C GLU A 159 11.36 0.25 -3.54
N GLN A 160 10.10 0.68 -3.43
CA GLN A 160 9.72 2.11 -3.47
C GLN A 160 10.34 2.90 -2.32
N SER A 161 10.25 2.42 -1.08
CA SER A 161 10.81 3.09 0.09
C SER A 161 12.33 3.24 0.01
N LYS A 162 13.04 2.26 -0.57
CA LYS A 162 14.48 2.37 -0.85
C LYS A 162 14.79 3.47 -1.85
N LEU A 163 14.02 3.57 -2.94
CA LEU A 163 14.18 4.63 -3.94
C LEU A 163 13.86 6.02 -3.36
N GLU A 164 12.84 6.14 -2.50
CA GLU A 164 12.54 7.38 -1.79
C GLU A 164 13.67 7.79 -0.84
N LEU A 165 14.29 6.84 -0.14
CA LEU A 165 15.43 7.10 0.75
C LEU A 165 16.66 7.57 -0.03
N GLU A 166 16.97 6.96 -1.17
CA GLU A 166 18.07 7.38 -2.05
C GLU A 166 17.84 8.81 -2.60
N ASN A 167 16.62 9.10 -3.08
CA ASN A 167 16.23 10.44 -3.52
C ASN A 167 16.25 11.48 -2.38
N ALA A 168 15.90 11.09 -1.15
CA ALA A 168 15.95 11.96 0.02
C ALA A 168 17.40 12.27 0.43
N ALA A 169 18.30 11.28 0.36
CA ALA A 169 19.72 11.47 0.62
C ALA A 169 20.36 12.44 -0.39
N GLU A 170 20.10 12.27 -1.68
CA GLU A 170 20.59 13.20 -2.73
C GLU A 170 20.08 14.62 -2.51
N LYS A 171 18.78 14.79 -2.22
CA LYS A 171 18.19 16.10 -1.88
C LYS A 171 18.82 16.71 -0.62
N GLY A 172 19.21 15.89 0.36
CA GLY A 172 19.94 16.30 1.55
C GLY A 172 21.30 16.90 1.21
N GLU A 173 22.11 16.21 0.40
CA GLU A 173 23.42 16.69 -0.05
C GLU A 173 23.31 17.97 -0.90
N GLN A 174 22.33 18.01 -1.82
CA GLN A 174 22.02 19.23 -2.58
C GLN A 174 21.58 20.41 -1.68
N MET A 175 20.93 20.14 -0.55
CA MET A 175 20.52 21.17 0.40
C MET A 175 21.70 21.65 1.26
N GLU A 176 22.57 20.74 1.70
CA GLU A 176 23.78 21.08 2.46
C GLU A 176 24.75 21.96 1.65
N THR A 177 24.97 21.62 0.38
CA THR A 177 25.80 22.45 -0.53
C THR A 177 25.20 23.83 -0.79
N LYS A 178 23.87 23.95 -0.91
CA LYS A 178 23.16 25.25 -0.98
C LYS A 178 23.26 26.04 0.32
N LEU A 179 23.23 25.37 1.48
CA LEU A 179 23.34 25.99 2.80
C LEU A 179 24.74 26.60 2.98
N LYS A 180 25.81 25.80 2.75
CA LYS A 180 27.21 26.28 2.77
C LYS A 180 27.45 27.47 1.83
N LYS A 181 26.83 27.47 0.64
CA LYS A 181 26.90 28.60 -0.32
C LYS A 181 26.18 29.85 0.18
N THR A 182 25.04 29.69 0.86
CA THR A 182 24.28 30.81 1.44
C THR A 182 25.00 31.40 2.66
N GLU A 183 25.56 30.55 3.52
CA GLU A 183 26.37 30.94 4.68
C GLU A 183 27.60 31.76 4.25
N LYS A 184 28.34 31.30 3.23
CA LYS A 184 29.46 32.08 2.66
C LYS A 184 29.01 33.47 2.20
N LYS A 185 27.88 33.58 1.50
CA LYS A 185 27.31 34.86 1.06
C LYS A 185 26.90 35.75 2.23
N LEU A 186 26.35 35.18 3.30
CA LEU A 186 25.98 35.92 4.50
C LEU A 186 27.22 36.58 5.12
N ASN A 187 28.30 35.82 5.26
CA ASN A 187 29.58 36.31 5.79
C ASN A 187 30.22 37.38 4.88
N GLU A 188 30.10 37.25 3.55
CA GLU A 188 30.54 38.27 2.58
C GLU A 188 29.74 39.58 2.71
N VAL A 189 28.42 39.48 2.88
CA VAL A 189 27.52 40.63 3.08
C VAL A 189 27.77 41.29 4.44
N GLU A 190 27.93 40.50 5.51
CA GLU A 190 28.24 41.01 6.85
C GLU A 190 29.60 41.73 6.89
N SER A 191 30.64 41.15 6.27
CA SER A 191 31.93 41.82 6.12
C SER A 191 31.82 43.15 5.37
N SER A 192 31.01 43.20 4.31
CA SER A 192 30.76 44.41 3.53
C SER A 192 29.97 45.46 4.31
N LEU A 193 28.96 45.04 5.09
CA LEU A 193 28.18 45.91 5.96
C LEU A 193 29.03 46.50 7.09
N ASN A 194 29.90 45.71 7.71
CA ASN A 194 30.77 46.18 8.78
C ASN A 194 31.82 47.18 8.26
N LYS A 195 32.35 47.00 7.04
CA LYS A 195 33.18 48.01 6.36
C LYS A 195 32.40 49.30 6.08
N ALA A 196 31.16 49.19 5.60
CA ALA A 196 30.31 50.36 5.34
C ALA A 196 29.97 51.12 6.63
N LYS A 197 29.74 50.42 7.75
CA LYS A 197 29.58 51.04 9.07
C LYS A 197 30.83 51.78 9.53
N GLN A 198 32.01 51.15 9.46
CA GLN A 198 33.27 51.82 9.81
C GLN A 198 33.49 53.12 9.01
N LEU A 199 33.19 53.11 7.71
CA LEU A 199 33.26 54.30 6.86
C LEU A 199 32.22 55.41 7.21
N LEU A 200 31.15 55.06 7.94
CA LEU A 200 30.16 56.01 8.46
C LEU A 200 30.52 56.48 9.87
N ASP A 201 31.10 55.62 10.71
CA ASP A 201 31.56 55.96 12.07
C ASP A 201 32.77 56.93 12.03
N ASP A 202 33.61 56.85 10.99
CA ASP A 202 34.70 57.81 10.71
C ASP A 202 34.20 59.20 10.23
N TYR A 203 32.87 59.40 10.12
CA TYR A 203 32.25 60.57 9.48
C TYR A 203 31.66 61.60 10.47
N GLU A 204 32.52 62.45 11.03
CA GLU A 204 32.08 63.65 11.78
C GLU A 204 31.57 64.78 10.85
N ASP A 205 30.33 65.21 11.07
CA ASP A 205 29.74 66.52 10.76
C ASP A 205 30.17 67.20 9.44
N THR A 206 29.82 66.58 8.31
CA THR A 206 29.45 67.36 7.12
C THR A 206 27.94 67.47 7.03
N GLU A 207 27.40 68.70 7.09
CA GLU A 207 26.04 68.96 6.62
C GLU A 207 25.94 68.51 5.15
N CYS A 208 25.33 67.34 4.89
CA CYS A 208 25.20 66.76 3.55
C CYS A 208 24.46 67.66 2.54
N CYS A 209 23.73 68.64 3.08
CA CYS A 209 22.98 69.65 2.36
C CYS A 209 23.39 71.03 2.88
N GLU A 210 23.40 72.04 2.00
CA GLU A 210 23.64 73.43 2.41
C GLU A 210 22.62 73.90 3.48
N LYS A 211 23.03 74.85 4.33
CA LYS A 211 22.15 75.44 5.34
C LYS A 211 20.83 75.94 4.73
N GLY A 212 19.71 75.50 5.31
CA GLY A 212 18.35 75.79 4.82
C GLY A 212 17.77 74.73 3.86
N TRP A 213 18.51 73.66 3.57
CA TRP A 213 18.02 72.47 2.88
C TRP A 213 17.81 71.33 3.87
N THR A 214 16.83 70.46 3.61
CA THR A 214 16.52 69.27 4.42
C THR A 214 16.95 68.01 3.67
N LEU A 215 17.76 67.14 4.29
CA LEU A 215 18.09 65.84 3.71
C LEU A 215 16.91 64.87 3.90
N LEU A 216 16.25 64.47 2.81
CA LEU A 216 15.14 63.51 2.80
C LEU A 216 15.32 62.52 1.65
N ALA A 217 15.14 61.22 1.91
CA ALA A 217 15.27 60.15 0.91
C ALA A 217 16.58 60.20 0.07
N GLY A 218 17.68 60.64 0.69
CA GLY A 218 18.98 60.77 0.03
C GLY A 218 19.12 61.96 -0.93
N VAL A 219 18.21 62.95 -0.89
CA VAL A 219 18.32 64.22 -1.62
C VAL A 219 18.13 65.42 -0.69
N CYS A 220 18.71 66.54 -1.10
CA CYS A 220 18.52 67.82 -0.43
C CYS A 220 17.27 68.50 -1.00
N LEU A 221 16.28 68.75 -0.14
CA LEU A 221 15.07 69.47 -0.49
C LEU A 221 15.08 70.89 0.09
N TYR A 222 14.70 71.88 -0.72
CA TYR A 222 14.51 73.27 -0.32
C TYR A 222 13.08 73.70 -0.55
N PHE A 223 12.49 74.35 0.44
CA PHE A 223 11.11 74.84 0.41
C PHE A 223 11.14 76.36 0.28
N SER A 224 10.58 76.91 -0.81
CA SER A 224 10.50 78.36 -0.98
C SER A 224 9.55 78.97 0.06
N GLN A 225 9.88 80.17 0.53
CA GLN A 225 9.05 80.95 1.44
C GLN A 225 8.08 81.89 0.72
N GLU A 226 8.40 82.25 -0.52
CA GLU A 226 7.58 83.09 -1.38
C GLU A 226 6.76 82.24 -2.34
N LYS A 227 5.54 82.71 -2.65
CA LYS A 227 4.69 82.17 -3.71
C LYS A 227 5.08 82.79 -5.04
N MET A 228 5.29 81.97 -6.05
CA MET A 228 5.73 82.39 -7.38
C MET A 228 4.92 81.67 -8.45
N LEU A 229 4.96 82.16 -9.69
CA LEU A 229 4.47 81.41 -10.84
C LEU A 229 5.34 80.17 -11.07
N ILE A 230 4.84 79.17 -11.80
CA ILE A 230 5.59 77.92 -12.05
C ILE A 230 6.90 78.19 -12.81
N SER A 231 6.90 79.10 -13.77
CA SER A 231 8.07 79.48 -14.56
C SER A 231 9.11 80.28 -13.78
N GLU A 232 8.68 81.01 -12.75
CA GLU A 232 9.55 81.71 -11.80
C GLU A 232 10.15 80.73 -10.79
N SER A 233 9.33 79.78 -10.30
CA SER A 233 9.75 78.71 -9.40
C SER A 233 10.83 77.81 -10.02
N GLU A 234 10.67 77.48 -11.30
CA GLU A 234 11.68 76.74 -12.07
C GLU A 234 13.02 77.50 -12.14
N LYS A 235 12.98 78.81 -12.46
CA LYS A 235 14.16 79.69 -12.43
C LYS A 235 14.77 79.80 -11.03
N HIS A 236 13.94 79.83 -9.98
CA HIS A 236 14.37 79.90 -8.58
C HIS A 236 15.11 78.63 -8.15
N CYS A 237 14.64 77.43 -8.53
CA CYS A 237 15.37 76.20 -8.26
C CYS A 237 16.69 76.15 -9.05
N LEU A 238 16.67 76.52 -10.34
CA LEU A 238 17.87 76.52 -11.18
C LEU A 238 18.96 77.48 -10.67
N SER A 239 18.59 78.65 -10.14
CA SER A 239 19.55 79.59 -9.54
C SER A 239 20.27 79.03 -8.30
N LYS A 240 19.68 78.01 -7.66
CA LYS A 240 20.24 77.28 -6.51
C LYS A 240 20.91 75.95 -6.89
N GLN A 241 21.15 75.72 -8.19
CA GLN A 241 21.69 74.47 -8.75
C GLN A 241 20.80 73.25 -8.44
N ALA A 242 19.48 73.44 -8.53
CA ALA A 242 18.46 72.44 -8.23
C ALA A 242 17.34 72.45 -9.27
N TRP A 243 16.44 71.48 -9.20
CA TRP A 243 15.26 71.35 -10.05
C TRP A 243 14.00 71.32 -9.19
N LEU A 244 12.83 71.59 -9.78
CA LEU A 244 11.56 71.33 -9.08
C LEU A 244 11.42 69.83 -8.81
N ILE A 245 11.00 69.45 -7.60
CA ILE A 245 11.01 68.05 -7.14
C ILE A 245 10.28 67.10 -8.10
N GLY A 246 11.01 66.11 -8.59
CA GLY A 246 10.57 65.11 -9.54
C GLY A 246 9.80 63.96 -8.89
N THR A 247 9.97 62.78 -9.48
CA THR A 247 9.41 61.49 -9.01
C THR A 247 9.58 61.23 -7.51
N ARG A 248 10.63 61.78 -6.86
CA ARG A 248 10.91 61.64 -5.43
C ARG A 248 9.82 62.19 -4.51
N ILE A 249 8.94 63.06 -5.01
CA ILE A 249 7.74 63.48 -4.26
C ILE A 249 6.84 62.29 -3.87
N GLN A 250 6.97 61.15 -4.55
CA GLN A 250 6.21 59.94 -4.24
C GLN A 250 6.81 59.08 -3.12
N ASP A 251 8.05 59.37 -2.70
CA ASP A 251 8.78 58.60 -1.68
C ASP A 251 8.04 58.61 -0.31
N PRO A 252 7.94 57.47 0.41
CA PRO A 252 7.25 57.40 1.69
C PRO A 252 7.79 58.37 2.76
N ALA A 253 9.10 58.60 2.83
CA ALA A 253 9.71 59.52 3.79
C ALA A 253 9.39 60.98 3.45
N VAL A 254 9.42 61.33 2.16
CA VAL A 254 9.03 62.67 1.68
C VAL A 254 7.53 62.90 1.97
N LYS A 255 6.66 61.94 1.65
CA LYS A 255 5.22 62.02 1.98
C LYS A 255 4.95 62.13 3.47
N ALA A 256 5.67 61.38 4.31
CA ALA A 256 5.54 61.45 5.76
C ALA A 256 5.94 62.84 6.29
N PHE A 257 7.05 63.41 5.81
CA PHE A 257 7.47 64.77 6.15
C PHE A 257 6.42 65.82 5.77
N MET A 258 5.90 65.77 4.55
CA MET A 258 4.86 66.69 4.05
C MET A 258 3.54 66.59 4.85
N LYS A 259 3.23 65.42 5.42
CA LYS A 259 2.06 65.20 6.28
C LYS A 259 2.28 65.64 7.73
N ALA A 260 3.47 65.40 8.27
CA ALA A 260 3.80 65.74 9.66
C ALA A 260 4.05 67.25 9.87
N GLY A 261 4.67 67.93 8.89
CA GLY A 261 5.18 69.29 9.04
C GLY A 261 4.16 70.43 9.01
N GLN A 262 2.86 70.18 9.25
CA GLN A 262 1.76 71.16 9.12
C GLN A 262 1.85 72.05 7.86
N MET A 263 2.22 71.46 6.72
CA MET A 263 2.30 72.20 5.45
C MET A 263 0.89 72.45 4.92
N GLU A 264 0.25 73.51 5.42
CA GLU A 264 -1.10 73.94 5.03
C GLU A 264 -1.12 74.61 3.65
N GLU A 265 0.03 75.07 3.18
CA GLU A 265 0.20 75.69 1.88
C GLU A 265 0.51 74.69 0.77
N GLU A 266 0.18 75.08 -0.46
CA GLU A 266 0.40 74.29 -1.66
C GLU A 266 1.74 74.65 -2.30
N TYR A 267 2.45 73.63 -2.79
CA TYR A 267 3.79 73.77 -3.36
C TYR A 267 3.86 73.21 -4.78
N TRP A 268 4.38 73.98 -5.72
CA TRP A 268 4.79 73.53 -7.05
C TRP A 268 5.79 72.37 -6.97
N THR A 269 5.54 71.38 -7.81
CA THR A 269 6.40 70.22 -8.04
C THR A 269 6.94 70.26 -9.48
N GLY A 270 7.88 69.37 -9.79
CA GLY A 270 8.37 69.16 -11.14
C GLY A 270 7.36 68.45 -12.05
N MET A 271 6.15 68.13 -11.59
CA MET A 271 5.14 67.45 -12.40
C MET A 271 4.56 68.39 -13.46
N ARG A 272 4.60 67.96 -14.72
CA ARG A 272 3.83 68.57 -15.82
C ARG A 272 3.13 67.47 -16.63
N THR A 273 1.89 67.71 -17.02
CA THR A 273 1.14 66.84 -17.92
C THR A 273 0.37 67.67 -18.95
N ASN A 274 0.02 67.04 -20.06
CA ASN A 274 -0.78 67.62 -21.14
C ASN A 274 -2.09 66.82 -21.29
N TYR A 275 -3.20 67.50 -21.56
CA TYR A 275 -4.55 66.90 -21.54
C TYR A 275 -4.74 65.67 -22.46
N TRP A 276 -3.85 65.48 -23.45
CA TRP A 276 -3.90 64.41 -24.45
C TRP A 276 -2.82 63.33 -24.27
N SER A 277 -2.21 63.22 -23.09
CA SER A 277 -1.47 62.01 -22.74
C SER A 277 -1.67 61.61 -21.28
N GLU A 278 -1.80 60.31 -21.05
CA GLU A 278 -1.77 59.70 -19.71
C GLU A 278 -0.35 59.77 -19.07
N ASN A 279 0.63 60.32 -19.80
CA ASN A 279 2.04 60.31 -19.45
C ASN A 279 2.44 61.57 -18.68
N ILE A 280 2.38 61.47 -17.35
CA ILE A 280 2.96 62.45 -16.44
C ILE A 280 4.47 62.59 -16.71
N LYS A 281 4.95 63.83 -16.87
CA LYS A 281 6.37 64.15 -17.01
C LYS A 281 6.89 64.87 -15.78
N TRP A 282 8.18 64.68 -15.51
CA TRP A 282 8.89 65.36 -14.43
C TRP A 282 10.02 66.24 -15.00
N VAL A 283 10.29 67.37 -14.34
CA VAL A 283 11.35 68.33 -14.71
C VAL A 283 12.76 67.71 -14.72
N ASP A 284 12.97 66.59 -14.02
CA ASP A 284 14.24 65.84 -14.03
C ASP A 284 14.51 65.05 -15.33
N ASN A 285 13.72 65.28 -16.38
CA ASN A 285 13.85 64.71 -17.72
C ASN A 285 13.74 63.17 -17.77
N ARG A 286 13.27 62.52 -16.69
CA ARG A 286 12.81 61.12 -16.71
C ARG A 286 11.45 61.05 -17.38
N SER A 287 11.47 61.00 -18.71
CA SER A 287 10.28 61.01 -19.56
C SER A 287 9.54 59.68 -19.58
N LEU A 288 8.22 59.75 -19.38
CA LEU A 288 7.29 58.94 -20.16
C LEU A 288 6.89 59.74 -21.42
N GLY A 289 7.38 59.33 -22.59
CA GLY A 289 6.91 59.78 -23.93
C GLY A 289 7.15 61.25 -24.36
N LYS A 290 6.82 61.57 -25.62
CA LYS A 290 6.93 62.91 -26.26
C LYS A 290 5.55 63.36 -26.80
N HIS A 291 4.99 64.50 -26.34
CA HIS A 291 4.76 65.79 -27.08
C HIS A 291 3.90 65.67 -28.36
N LEU A 292 2.89 66.53 -28.64
CA LEU A 292 2.89 68.01 -28.65
C LEU A 292 1.48 68.64 -28.37
N TYR A 293 1.44 69.80 -27.66
CA TYR A 293 0.35 70.82 -27.54
C TYR A 293 -1.08 70.38 -27.09
N ASN A 294 -1.99 71.21 -26.54
CA ASN A 294 -1.97 72.67 -26.26
C ASN A 294 -2.74 73.09 -24.98
N ASN A 295 -2.66 72.33 -23.87
CA ASN A 295 -3.15 72.75 -22.54
C ASN A 295 -2.20 72.20 -21.46
N ASN A 296 -1.60 73.09 -20.67
CA ASN A 296 -0.54 72.76 -19.72
C ASN A 296 -1.12 72.53 -18.31
N ILE A 297 -0.92 71.34 -17.75
CA ILE A 297 -1.27 71.00 -16.36
C ILE A 297 0.03 70.83 -15.56
N CYS A 298 0.06 71.42 -14.37
CA CYS A 298 1.17 71.40 -13.43
C CYS A 298 0.76 70.68 -12.15
N GLY A 299 1.70 70.03 -11.48
CA GLY A 299 1.45 69.41 -10.17
C GLY A 299 1.78 70.33 -9.02
N ILE A 300 0.85 70.43 -8.09
CA ILE A 300 1.10 70.93 -6.74
C ILE A 300 1.02 69.78 -5.74
N ILE A 301 1.71 69.88 -4.62
CA ILE A 301 1.48 69.04 -3.45
C ILE A 301 0.80 69.84 -2.33
N ASN A 302 -0.14 69.20 -1.65
CA ASN A 302 -0.81 69.71 -0.45
C ASN A 302 -0.91 68.53 0.53
N ARG A 303 -0.41 68.67 1.77
CA ARG A 303 -0.50 67.65 2.83
C ARG A 303 -0.11 66.22 2.40
N GLY A 304 0.92 66.10 1.56
CA GLY A 304 1.40 64.80 1.04
C GLY A 304 0.65 64.24 -0.16
N GLU A 305 -0.36 64.95 -0.69
CA GLU A 305 -1.17 64.56 -1.84
C GLU A 305 -0.87 65.43 -3.07
N LEU A 306 -0.58 64.78 -4.19
CA LEU A 306 -0.25 65.41 -5.46
C LEU A 306 -1.54 65.72 -6.22
N LYS A 307 -1.78 67.00 -6.54
CA LYS A 307 -2.95 67.48 -7.30
C LYS A 307 -2.53 68.11 -8.62
N ALA A 308 -3.40 67.99 -9.63
CA ALA A 308 -3.26 68.62 -10.92
C ALA A 308 -3.95 70.00 -10.94
N VAL A 309 -3.26 71.04 -11.41
CA VAL A 309 -3.78 72.40 -11.62
C VAL A 309 -3.34 72.93 -12.98
N LEU A 310 -3.97 73.99 -13.51
CA LEU A 310 -3.56 74.60 -14.77
C LEU A 310 -2.25 75.39 -14.60
N CYS A 311 -1.29 75.18 -15.51
CA CYS A 311 -0.08 76.00 -15.63
C CYS A 311 -0.41 77.34 -16.32
N ASN A 312 -1.29 78.16 -15.75
CA ASN A 312 -1.60 79.46 -16.34
C ASN A 312 -0.50 80.48 -16.02
N GLU A 313 0.54 80.51 -16.87
CA GLU A 313 1.65 81.48 -16.79
C GLU A 313 1.18 82.95 -16.86
N TRP A 314 -0.02 83.18 -17.41
CA TRP A 314 -0.65 84.50 -17.57
C TRP A 314 -1.64 84.85 -16.47
N ASN A 315 -1.90 83.95 -15.52
CA ASN A 315 -2.83 84.19 -14.42
C ASN A 315 -2.09 84.48 -13.12
N TYR A 316 -2.00 85.77 -12.78
CA TYR A 316 -1.40 86.25 -11.53
C TYR A 316 -2.04 85.66 -10.26
N PHE A 317 -3.24 85.09 -10.33
CA PHE A 317 -3.92 84.45 -9.20
C PHE A 317 -3.42 83.02 -8.90
N THR A 318 -2.61 82.39 -9.75
CA THR A 318 -2.09 81.01 -9.55
C THR A 318 -0.59 81.00 -9.22
N ALA A 319 -0.25 81.51 -8.02
CA ALA A 319 1.09 81.46 -7.45
C ALA A 319 1.13 80.56 -6.21
N TYR A 320 2.11 79.66 -6.15
CA TYR A 320 2.33 78.71 -5.05
C TYR A 320 3.79 78.75 -4.62
N LYS A 321 4.10 78.22 -3.42
CA LYS A 321 5.49 78.00 -3.03
C LYS A 321 6.09 76.89 -3.92
N SER A 322 7.37 76.59 -3.81
CA SER A 322 8.03 75.56 -4.61
C SER A 322 8.94 74.68 -3.79
N ILE A 323 9.07 73.41 -4.20
CA ILE A 323 10.02 72.47 -3.61
C ILE A 323 11.11 72.21 -4.64
N CYS A 324 12.33 72.59 -4.34
CA CYS A 324 13.51 72.29 -5.14
C CYS A 324 14.21 71.05 -4.60
N GLU A 325 14.71 70.18 -5.48
CA GLU A 325 15.58 69.05 -5.14
C GLU A 325 16.95 69.17 -5.82
N LYS A 326 18.00 68.78 -5.10
CA LYS A 326 19.31 68.47 -5.68
C LYS A 326 19.96 67.31 -4.95
N ASN A 327 20.95 66.69 -5.60
CA ASN A 327 21.76 65.66 -4.95
C ASN A 327 22.54 66.28 -3.77
N PRO A 328 22.85 65.49 -2.71
CA PRO A 328 23.75 65.92 -1.65
C PRO A 328 25.09 66.39 -2.19
N LEU A 329 25.78 67.23 -1.44
CA LEU A 329 27.12 67.70 -1.79
C LEU A 329 28.03 66.48 -2.02
N LYS A 330 28.88 66.52 -3.06
CA LYS A 330 29.82 65.43 -3.34
C LYS A 330 30.79 65.27 -2.17
N ILE A 331 30.49 64.28 -1.33
CA ILE A 331 31.25 63.91 -0.14
C ILE A 331 32.67 63.55 -0.58
N LYS A 332 33.66 64.36 -0.19
CA LYS A 332 35.08 64.03 -0.33
C LYS A 332 35.54 63.36 0.95
N LEU A 333 35.86 62.07 0.87
CA LEU A 333 36.53 61.34 1.95
C LEU A 333 37.82 62.07 2.35
N LYS A 334 38.11 62.16 3.66
CA LYS A 334 39.34 62.78 4.21
C LYS A 334 40.63 62.25 3.54
N ASN A 335 40.61 61.02 3.01
CA ASN A 335 41.74 60.34 2.40
C ASN A 335 41.87 60.52 0.87
N GLY A 336 41.10 61.42 0.24
CA GLY A 336 41.32 61.84 -1.15
C GLY A 336 41.03 60.80 -2.25
N MET A 337 40.55 59.59 -1.90
CA MET A 337 40.07 58.62 -2.89
C MET A 337 38.71 59.07 -3.45
N PRO A 338 38.55 59.15 -4.79
CA PRO A 338 37.24 59.30 -5.40
C PRO A 338 36.43 58.01 -5.25
N VAL A 339 35.11 58.16 -5.10
CA VAL A 339 34.10 57.10 -5.24
C VAL A 339 33.74 56.93 -6.72
#